data_AF-A0A098LFN0-F1
#
_entry.id   AF-A0A098LFN0-F1
#
_cell.length_a   1.000
_cell.length_b   1.000
_cell.length_c   1.000
_cell.angle_alpha   90.00
_cell.angle_beta   90.00
_cell.angle_gamma   90.00
#
_symmetry.space_group_name_H-M   'P 1'
#
loop_
_entity.id
_entity.type
_entity.pdbx_description
1 polymer ?
#
loop_
_entity_poly.entity_id
_entity_poly.type
_entity_poly.pdbx_seq_one_letter_code
_entity_poly.pdbx_strand_id
1 'polypeptide(L)' 'METNTTVLVFKTNINYKKDLKLIEPLFSNVTEISTWSVDLEDHDKVLRLESSTIDIKTIIKIINEAGFFCEELLD' A
#
# COMPACT_ATOMS: atom_id res chain seq x y z
N MET A 1 -4.43 -19.30 17.03
CA MET A 1 -4.00 -17.89 17.14
C MET A 1 -4.52 -17.23 15.88
N GLU A 2 -5.65 -16.53 15.97
CA GLU A 2 -6.21 -15.81 14.82
C GLU A 2 -5.29 -14.62 14.51
N THR A 3 -4.61 -14.68 13.38
CA THR A 3 -3.96 -13.50 12.81
C THR A 3 -5.07 -12.65 12.18
N ASN A 4 -5.56 -11.65 12.91
CA ASN A 4 -6.47 -10.64 12.39
C ASN A 4 -5.72 -9.74 11.39
N THR A 5 -5.51 -10.24 10.18
CA THR A 5 -4.97 -9.44 9.08
C THR A 5 -6.07 -8.54 8.54
N THR A 6 -5.86 -7.23 8.63
CA THR A 6 -6.76 -6.22 8.05
C THR A 6 -6.31 -5.94 6.62
N VAL A 7 -7.24 -6.03 5.69
CA VAL A 7 -7.03 -5.63 4.29
C VAL A 7 -7.31 -4.13 4.21
N LEU A 8 -6.31 -3.37 3.82
CA LEU A 8 -6.34 -1.94 3.59
C LEU A 8 -6.28 -1.68 2.08
N VAL A 9 -7.13 -0.79 1.60
CA VAL A 9 -7.20 -0.42 0.19
C VAL A 9 -6.90 1.06 0.07
N PHE A 10 -5.99 1.39 -0.84
CA PHE A 10 -5.53 2.76 -1.04
C PHE A 10 -5.60 3.12 -2.50
N LYS A 11 -6.00 4.35 -2.78
CA LYS A 11 -5.86 4.96 -4.08
C LYS A 11 -4.47 5.53 -4.21
N THR A 12 -3.75 5.15 -5.26
CA THR A 12 -2.39 5.67 -5.49
C THR A 12 -2.25 6.24 -6.90
N ASN A 13 -1.16 6.95 -7.18
CA ASN A 13 -0.84 7.37 -8.55
C ASN A 13 0.26 6.49 -9.20
N ILE A 14 0.34 5.24 -8.77
CA ILE A 14 1.38 4.29 -9.19
C ILE A 14 0.94 3.64 -10.49
N ASN A 15 1.55 4.06 -11.59
CA ASN A 15 1.13 3.67 -12.94
C ASN A 15 2.14 2.76 -13.63
N TYR A 16 3.39 2.77 -13.19
CA TYR A 16 4.48 2.10 -13.88
C TYR A 16 5.15 1.04 -13.00
N LYS A 17 5.68 0.00 -13.63
CA LYS A 17 6.51 -1.01 -12.95
C LYS A 17 7.75 -0.42 -12.27
N LYS A 18 8.25 0.73 -12.75
CA LYS A 18 9.36 1.45 -12.11
C LYS A 18 8.96 2.01 -10.74
N ASP A 19 7.70 2.42 -10.59
CA ASP A 19 7.15 2.96 -9.36
C ASP A 19 6.98 1.81 -8.36
N LEU A 20 6.50 0.64 -8.82
CA LEU A 20 6.45 -0.58 -8.01
C LEU A 20 7.81 -0.93 -7.40
N LYS A 21 8.90 -0.82 -8.17
CA LYS A 21 10.25 -1.05 -7.65
C LYS A 21 10.70 -0.04 -6.60
N LEU A 22 10.10 1.15 -6.57
CA LEU A 22 10.38 2.18 -5.57
C LEU A 22 9.56 1.95 -4.29
N ILE A 23 8.31 1.49 -4.42
CA ILE A 23 7.45 1.19 -3.26
C ILE A 23 7.68 -0.20 -2.64
N GLU A 24 8.16 -1.18 -3.42
CA GLU A 24 8.51 -2.52 -2.94
C GLU A 24 9.43 -2.51 -1.70
N PRO A 25 10.56 -1.78 -1.70
CA PRO A 25 11.40 -1.70 -0.51
C PRO A 25 10.75 -0.92 0.63
N LEU A 26 9.81 0.00 0.38
CA LEU A 26 9.11 0.72 1.44
C LEU A 26 8.23 -0.25 2.25
N PHE A 27 7.46 -1.08 1.57
CA PHE A 27 6.63 -2.09 2.23
C PHE A 27 7.46 -3.22 2.81
N SER A 28 8.55 -3.62 2.13
CA SER A 28 9.46 -4.64 2.66
C SER A 28 10.22 -4.18 3.92
N ASN A 29 10.38 -2.87 4.14
CA ASN A 29 10.92 -2.33 5.39
C ASN A 29 9.93 -2.40 6.56
N VAL A 30 8.64 -2.61 6.26
CA VAL A 30 7.58 -2.64 7.25
C VAL A 30 7.21 -4.10 7.54
N THR A 31 7.72 -4.61 8.66
CA THR A 31 7.51 -6.00 9.09
C THR A 31 6.04 -6.34 9.38
N GLU A 32 5.19 -5.33 9.54
CA GLU A 32 3.76 -5.48 9.84
C GLU A 32 2.91 -5.71 8.59
N ILE A 33 3.46 -5.44 7.40
CA ILE A 33 2.80 -5.74 6.13
C ILE A 33 3.06 -7.21 5.81
N SER A 34 1.98 -7.98 5.75
CA SER A 34 2.03 -9.38 5.35
C SER A 34 2.04 -9.54 3.83
N THR A 35 1.23 -8.77 3.11
CA THR A 35 1.14 -8.84 1.65
C THR A 35 0.68 -7.50 1.09
N TRP A 36 1.10 -7.18 -0.13
CA TRP A 36 0.60 -6.03 -0.85
C TRP A 36 0.57 -6.31 -2.35
N SER A 37 -0.30 -5.63 -3.08
CA SER A 37 -0.49 -5.77 -4.52
C SER A 37 -1.05 -4.47 -5.06
N VAL A 38 -0.60 -4.08 -6.26
CA VAL A 38 -1.10 -2.87 -6.93
C VAL A 38 -1.77 -3.28 -8.23
N ASP A 39 -3.03 -2.89 -8.36
CA ASP A 39 -3.80 -3.06 -9.58
C ASP A 39 -3.48 -1.94 -10.57
N LEU A 40 -2.45 -2.17 -11.38
CA LEU A 40 -2.08 -1.27 -12.48
C LEU A 40 -3.11 -1.26 -13.61
N GLU A 41 -3.94 -2.29 -13.72
CA GLU A 41 -5.02 -2.38 -14.71
C GLU A 41 -6.23 -1.53 -14.30
N ASP A 42 -6.42 -1.31 -13.01
CA ASP A 42 -7.51 -0.50 -12.49
C ASP A 42 -7.29 0.99 -12.81
N HIS A 43 -8.34 1.70 -13.21
CA HIS A 43 -8.24 3.11 -13.58
C HIS A 43 -7.78 3.96 -12.39
N ASP A 44 -8.14 3.57 -11.17
CA ASP A 44 -7.83 4.28 -9.93
C ASP A 44 -6.51 3.84 -9.28
N LYS A 45 -5.76 2.90 -9.90
CA LYS A 45 -4.45 2.42 -9.44
C LYS A 45 -4.47 2.07 -7.96
N VAL A 46 -5.34 1.11 -7.66
CA VAL A 46 -5.64 0.67 -6.32
C VAL A 46 -4.48 -0.17 -5.79
N LEU A 47 -3.95 0.24 -4.64
CA LEU A 47 -3.01 -0.53 -3.83
C LEU A 47 -3.81 -1.28 -2.76
N ARG A 48 -3.75 -2.60 -2.80
CA ARG A 48 -4.29 -3.48 -1.78
C ARG A 48 -3.17 -3.98 -0.88
N LEU A 49 -3.35 -3.86 0.42
CA LEU A 49 -2.32 -4.17 1.41
C LEU A 49 -2.94 -4.92 2.58
N GLU A 50 -2.24 -5.93 3.07
CA GLU A 50 -2.64 -6.80 4.16
C GLU A 50 -1.69 -6.62 5.33
N SER A 51 -2.23 -6.22 6.47
CA SER A 51 -1.45 -5.88 7.65
C SER A 51 -2.19 -6.16 8.94
N SER A 52 -1.45 -6.56 9.97
CA SER A 52 -2.06 -6.98 11.25
C SER A 52 -2.22 -5.83 12.24
N THR A 53 -1.25 -4.91 12.30
CA THR A 53 -1.16 -3.88 13.34
C THR A 53 -0.92 -2.46 12.80
N ILE A 54 -0.65 -2.31 11.51
CA ILE A 54 -0.29 -1.00 10.96
C ILE A 54 -1.51 -0.12 10.75
N ASP A 55 -1.31 1.18 10.98
CA ASP A 55 -2.31 2.21 10.71
C ASP A 55 -2.24 2.69 9.26
N ILE A 56 -3.41 2.93 8.67
CA ILE A 56 -3.60 3.49 7.33
C ILE A 56 -2.78 4.77 7.14
N LYS A 57 -2.75 5.64 8.15
CA LYS A 57 -2.03 6.91 8.08
C LYS A 57 -0.52 6.72 7.93
N THR A 58 0.03 5.66 8.53
CA THR A 58 1.44 5.32 8.41
C THR A 58 1.77 4.93 6.97
N ILE A 59 0.97 4.07 6.35
CA ILE A 59 1.13 3.69 4.94
C ILE A 59 1.04 4.90 4.02
N ILE A 60 0.01 5.74 4.19
CA ILE A 60 -0.17 6.96 3.42
C ILE A 60 1.07 7.86 3.53
N LYS A 61 1.59 8.04 4.74
CA LYS A 61 2.76 8.89 4.98
C LYS A 61 4.01 8.34 4.31
N ILE A 62 4.28 7.03 4.41
CA ILE A 62 5.44 6.38 3.78
C ILE A 62 5.42 6.58 2.26
N ILE A 63 4.26 6.38 1.64
CA ILE A 63 4.11 6.52 0.18
C ILE A 63 4.23 8.00 -0.25
N ASN A 64 3.62 8.92 0.50
CA ASN A 64 3.77 10.36 0.27
C ASN A 64 5.23 10.84 0.43
N GLU A 65 5.95 10.35 1.44
CA GLU A 65 7.37 10.66 1.64
C GLU A 65 8.26 10.12 0.51
N ALA A 66 7.85 9.01 -0.12
CA ALA A 66 8.50 8.50 -1.33
C ALA A 66 8.19 9.29 -2.61
N GLY A 67 7.32 10.30 -2.54
CA GLY A 67 6.94 11.16 -3.66
C GLY A 67 5.75 10.64 -4.47
N PHE A 68 5.00 9.67 -3.94
CA PHE A 68 3.79 9.14 -4.57
C PHE A 68 2.54 9.60 -3.84
N PHE A 69 1.46 9.84 -4.60
CA PHE A 69 0.16 10.09 -3.99
C PHE A 69 -0.40 8.77 -3.43
N CYS A 70 -0.87 8.82 -2.19
CA CYS A 70 -1.60 7.73 -1.53
C CYS A 70 -2.71 8.32 -0.68
N GLU A 71 -3.91 7.76 -0.80
CA GLU A 71 -5.07 8.11 -0.01
C GLU A 71 -5.85 6.84 0.31
N GLU A 72 -6.47 6.78 1.50
CA GLU A 72 -7.33 5.65 1.88
C GLU A 72 -8.55 5.58 0.97
N LEU A 73 -8.80 4.41 0.38
CA LEU A 73 -10.02 4.14 -0.38
C LEU A 73 -10.95 3.31 0.51
N LEU A 74 -11.90 3.97 1.15
CA LEU A 74 -13.01 3.32 1.86
C LEU A 74 -14.05 2.92 0.81
N ASP A 75 -14.20 1.62 0.54
CA ASP A 75 -15.34 1.06 -0.19
C ASP A 75 -16.45 0.63 0.79
#